data_AF-A0AAD3N7V4-F1
#
_entry.id   AF-A0AAD3N7V4-F1
#
_cell.length_a   1.000
_cell.length_b   1.000
_cell.length_c   1.000
_cell.angle_alpha   90.00
_cell.angle_beta   90.00
_cell.angle_gamma   90.00
#
_symmetry.space_group_name_H-M   'P 1'
#
loop_
_entity.id
_entity.type
_entity.pdbx_description
1 polymer ?
#
loop_
_entity_poly.entity_id
_entity_poly.type
_entity_poly.pdbx_seq_one_letter_code
_entity_poly.pdbx_strand_id
1 'polypeptide(L)'
;MARFLRPNIRSFVTSQLRMSSDQLGELGKGAGKGGGGGGSIREAGGAMGKKQAAEEEMYFKRKEQEQLAALKQHHQEEIDHHKKEIERLQREIDRHKGKIRKLKHDD
;
A
#
# COMPACT_ATOMS: atom_id res chain seq x y z
N MET A 1 -5.13 32.49 -42.15
CA MET A 1 -4.74 32.49 -40.73
C MET A 1 -5.98 32.24 -39.87
N ALA A 2 -6.32 30.99 -39.59
CA ALA A 2 -7.45 30.64 -38.73
C ALA A 2 -6.95 29.73 -37.60
N ARG A 3 -6.90 30.29 -36.38
CA ARG A 3 -6.54 29.59 -35.15
C ARG A 3 -7.75 28.79 -34.69
N PHE A 4 -7.73 27.47 -34.90
CA PHE A 4 -8.70 26.56 -34.29
C PHE A 4 -8.39 26.42 -32.80
N LEU A 5 -9.22 27.04 -31.97
CA LEU A 5 -9.27 26.81 -30.53
C LEU A 5 -9.80 25.39 -30.28
N ARG A 6 -8.93 24.50 -29.82
CA ARG A 6 -9.32 23.17 -29.33
C ARG A 6 -9.99 23.33 -27.96
N PRO A 7 -11.21 22.80 -27.73
CA PRO A 7 -11.78 22.82 -26.38
C PRO A 7 -11.05 21.79 -25.51
N ASN A 8 -10.63 22.21 -24.32
CA ASN A 8 -10.02 21.35 -23.32
C ASN A 8 -11.09 20.45 -22.67
N ILE A 9 -11.24 19.23 -23.22
CA ILE A 9 -12.11 18.16 -22.72
C ILE A 9 -11.74 17.75 -21.27
N ARG A 10 -10.56 18.17 -20.78
CA ARG A 10 -10.03 17.87 -19.44
C ARG A 10 -10.72 18.61 -18.29
N SER A 11 -11.44 19.70 -18.56
CA SER A 11 -12.11 20.51 -17.51
C SER A 11 -13.43 19.89 -17.03
N PHE A 12 -14.11 19.12 -17.89
CA PHE A 12 -15.44 18.60 -17.53
C PHE A 12 -15.37 17.42 -16.56
N VAL A 13 -14.31 16.60 -16.66
CA VAL A 13 -14.14 15.39 -15.81
C VAL A 13 -13.76 15.74 -14.36
N THR A 14 -13.12 16.88 -14.11
CA THR A 14 -12.72 17.29 -12.74
C THR A 14 -13.86 17.91 -11.94
N SER A 15 -14.89 18.44 -12.61
CA SER A 15 -16.10 18.97 -11.97
C SER A 15 -16.93 17.86 -11.32
N GLN A 16 -17.02 16.69 -11.98
CA GLN A 16 -17.90 15.60 -11.56
C GLN A 16 -17.39 14.82 -10.33
N LEU A 17 -16.08 14.80 -10.09
CA LEU A 17 -15.49 14.17 -8.90
C LEU A 17 -15.69 14.98 -7.60
N ARG A 18 -16.02 16.27 -7.70
CA ARG A 18 -16.25 17.11 -6.51
C ARG A 18 -17.69 16.97 -5.96
N MET A 19 -18.61 16.39 -6.73
CA MET A 19 -20.02 16.23 -6.32
C MET A 19 -20.34 14.87 -5.69
N SER A 20 -19.35 13.98 -5.55
CA SER A 20 -19.49 12.66 -4.92
C SER A 20 -19.04 12.62 -3.45
N SER A 21 -18.81 13.77 -2.82
CA SER A 21 -18.44 13.86 -1.39
C SER A 21 -19.65 13.84 -0.44
N ASP A 22 -20.84 14.19 -0.91
CA ASP A 22 -22.03 14.29 -0.05
C ASP A 22 -22.68 12.92 0.26
N GLN A 23 -22.14 11.84 -0.28
CA GLN A 23 -22.53 10.47 0.04
C GLN A 23 -21.61 9.80 1.08
N LEU A 24 -20.68 10.57 1.66
CA LEU A 24 -19.91 10.19 2.83
C LEU A 24 -20.61 10.78 4.04
N GLY A 25 -21.45 9.97 4.70
CA GLY A 25 -22.08 10.35 5.96
C GLY A 25 -21.04 10.87 6.97
N GLU A 26 -21.45 11.87 7.74
CA GLU A 26 -20.60 12.55 8.73
C GLU A 26 -20.00 11.54 9.74
N LEU A 27 -18.68 11.60 9.94
CA LEU A 27 -17.98 10.74 10.90
C LEU A 27 -18.63 10.85 12.28
N GLY A 28 -19.06 9.70 12.82
CA GLY A 28 -19.75 9.61 14.10
C GLY A 28 -21.27 9.88 14.06
N LYS A 29 -21.93 9.99 12.90
CA LYS A 29 -23.38 9.78 12.84
C LYS A 29 -23.67 8.28 12.98
N GLY A 30 -24.53 7.93 13.94
CA GLY A 30 -24.98 6.56 14.18
C GLY A 30 -25.45 5.84 12.90
N ALA A 31 -25.25 4.52 12.88
CA ALA A 31 -25.59 3.59 11.80
C ALA A 31 -25.17 4.07 10.39
N GLY A 32 -23.88 4.39 10.23
CA GLY A 32 -23.25 4.72 8.94
C GLY A 32 -21.97 3.90 8.69
N LYS A 33 -21.37 4.09 7.50
CA LYS A 33 -20.25 3.35 6.88
C LYS A 33 -19.01 3.22 7.79
N GLY A 34 -19.09 2.34 8.78
CA GLY A 34 -18.06 2.13 9.79
C GLY A 34 -18.61 1.32 10.95
N GLY A 35 -19.02 0.06 10.69
CA GLY A 35 -19.44 -0.91 11.69
C GLY A 35 -20.80 -0.60 12.31
N GLY A 36 -21.74 -1.55 12.19
CA GLY A 36 -23.10 -1.43 12.72
C GLY A 36 -23.15 -1.01 14.20
N GLY A 37 -24.24 -0.33 14.58
CA GLY A 37 -24.56 0.26 15.89
C GLY A 37 -23.67 -0.16 17.06
N GLY A 38 -22.45 0.38 17.12
CA GLY A 38 -21.40 0.01 18.08
C GLY A 38 -21.64 0.55 19.49
N GLY A 39 -22.86 0.40 20.01
CA GLY A 39 -23.30 0.91 21.31
C GLY A 39 -23.99 2.27 21.27
N SER A 40 -24.79 2.54 22.31
CA SER A 40 -25.67 3.71 22.42
C SER A 40 -24.94 5.07 22.29
N ILE A 41 -23.65 5.14 22.64
CA ILE A 41 -22.85 6.38 22.57
C ILE A 41 -22.47 6.74 21.13
N ARG A 42 -22.12 5.73 20.31
CA ARG A 42 -21.79 5.91 18.90
C ARG A 42 -23.05 6.12 18.06
N GLU A 43 -24.13 5.45 18.44
CA GLU A 43 -25.44 5.60 17.80
C GLU A 43 -26.06 6.98 18.05
N ALA A 44 -25.94 7.51 19.28
CA ALA A 44 -26.40 8.85 19.63
C ALA A 44 -25.70 9.98 18.86
N GLY A 45 -24.52 9.72 18.29
CA GLY A 45 -23.81 10.62 17.38
C GLY A 45 -23.41 11.99 17.94
N GLY A 46 -23.21 12.07 19.25
CA GLY A 46 -22.74 13.28 19.95
C GLY A 46 -21.22 13.49 19.87
N ALA A 47 -20.71 14.55 20.51
CA ALA A 47 -19.29 14.90 20.52
C ALA A 47 -18.39 13.75 21.03
N MET A 48 -18.85 12.98 22.02
CA MET A 48 -18.14 11.80 22.53
C MET A 48 -18.08 10.66 21.50
N GLY A 49 -19.18 10.38 20.78
CA GLY A 49 -19.19 9.37 19.72
C GLY A 49 -18.29 9.74 18.54
N LYS A 50 -18.24 11.02 18.15
CA LYS A 50 -17.32 11.52 17.11
C LYS A 50 -15.85 11.40 17.54
N LYS A 51 -15.53 11.74 18.79
CA LYS A 51 -14.17 11.60 19.34
C LYS A 51 -13.72 10.14 19.38
N GLN A 52 -14.58 9.23 19.85
CA GLN A 52 -14.29 7.79 19.89
C GLN A 52 -14.05 7.21 18.49
N ALA A 53 -14.90 7.55 17.51
CA ALA A 53 -14.73 7.10 16.14
C ALA A 53 -13.39 7.56 15.53
N ALA A 54 -12.99 8.81 15.79
CA ALA A 54 -11.71 9.33 15.31
C ALA A 54 -10.50 8.66 15.98
N GLU A 55 -10.57 8.36 17.28
CA GLU A 55 -9.52 7.65 18.01
C GLU A 55 -9.35 6.21 17.51
N GLU A 56 -10.47 5.49 17.30
CA GLU A 56 -10.47 4.15 16.71
C GLU A 56 -9.87 4.18 15.30
N GLU A 57 -10.30 5.09 14.43
CA GLU A 57 -9.78 5.20 13.06
C GLU A 57 -8.28 5.45 13.04
N MET A 58 -7.78 6.34 13.91
CA MET A 58 -6.35 6.63 14.03
C MET A 58 -5.57 5.40 14.55
N TYR A 59 -6.13 4.65 15.49
CA TYR A 59 -5.52 3.41 15.98
C TYR A 59 -5.40 2.36 14.87
N PHE A 60 -6.49 2.09 14.14
CA PHE A 60 -6.48 1.09 13.07
C PHE A 60 -5.57 1.51 11.92
N LYS A 61 -5.55 2.80 11.55
CA LYS A 61 -4.64 3.31 10.53
C LYS A 61 -3.17 3.12 10.92
N ARG A 62 -2.81 3.35 12.18
CA ARG A 62 -1.45 3.07 12.68
C ARG A 62 -1.13 1.58 12.62
N LYS A 63 -2.07 0.72 13.04
CA LYS A 63 -1.89 -0.74 13.00
C LYS A 63 -1.73 -1.27 11.58
N GLU A 64 -2.50 -0.76 10.63
CA GLU A 64 -2.37 -1.11 9.22
C GLU A 64 -1.00 -0.69 8.67
N GLN A 65 -0.53 0.52 9.01
CA GLN A 65 0.81 0.99 8.64
C GLN A 65 1.92 0.12 9.22
N GLU A 66 1.81 -0.28 10.50
CA GLU A 66 2.76 -1.19 11.16
C GLU A 66 2.81 -2.55 10.46
N GLN A 67 1.65 -3.13 10.12
CA GLN A 67 1.57 -4.41 9.42
C GLN A 67 2.16 -4.33 8.01
N LEU A 68 1.85 -3.27 7.27
CA LEU A 68 2.42 -3.05 5.93
C LEU A 68 3.93 -2.83 5.98
N ALA A 69 4.44 -2.14 7.01
CA ALA A 69 5.87 -1.96 7.20
C ALA A 69 6.55 -3.30 7.51
N ALA A 70 5.98 -4.11 8.41
CA ALA A 70 6.50 -5.44 8.72
C ALA A 70 6.54 -6.36 7.48
N LEU A 71 5.48 -6.35 6.66
CA LEU A 71 5.43 -7.14 5.43
C LEU A 71 6.51 -6.71 4.43
N LYS A 72 6.73 -5.40 4.28
CA LYS A 72 7.79 -4.86 3.42
C LYS A 72 9.18 -5.25 3.91
N GLN A 73 9.43 -5.18 5.21
CA GLN A 73 10.72 -5.58 5.80
C GLN A 73 10.98 -7.07 5.58
N HIS A 74 9.99 -7.92 5.86
CA HIS A 74 10.10 -9.36 5.62
C HIS A 74 10.45 -9.68 4.16
N HIS A 75 9.78 -9.03 3.19
CA HIS A 75 10.12 -9.22 1.78
C HIS A 75 11.52 -8.72 1.42
N GLN A 76 11.99 -7.64 2.06
CA GLN A 76 13.35 -7.15 1.84
C GLN A 76 14.39 -8.13 2.38
N GLU A 77 14.16 -8.71 3.56
CA GLU A 77 15.00 -9.74 4.17
C GLU A 77 15.11 -10.98 3.28
N GLU A 78 13.98 -11.48 2.75
CA GLU A 78 13.93 -12.62 1.84
C GLU A 78 14.70 -12.35 0.53
N ILE A 79 14.55 -11.15 -0.04
CA ILE A 79 15.32 -10.73 -1.22
C ILE A 79 16.81 -10.77 -0.92
N ASP A 80 17.24 -10.25 0.22
CA ASP A 80 18.66 -10.20 0.58
C ASP A 80 19.22 -11.57 0.95
N HIS A 81 18.38 -12.46 1.51
CA HIS A 81 18.71 -13.87 1.69
C HIS A 81 18.99 -14.55 0.35
N HIS A 82 18.06 -14.44 -0.61
CA HIS A 82 18.24 -15.07 -1.92
C HIS A 82 19.40 -14.48 -2.73
N LYS A 83 19.69 -13.18 -2.60
CA LYS A 83 20.90 -12.59 -3.20
C LYS A 83 22.17 -13.28 -2.69
N LYS A 84 22.28 -13.52 -1.39
CA LYS A 84 23.44 -14.21 -0.79
C LYS A 84 23.54 -15.65 -1.26
N GLU A 85 22.42 -16.35 -1.41
CA GLU A 85 22.39 -17.71 -1.96
C GLU A 85 22.85 -17.76 -3.42
N ILE A 86 22.35 -16.85 -4.26
CA ILE A 86 22.78 -16.71 -5.65
C ILE A 86 24.28 -16.47 -5.72
N GLU A 87 24.81 -15.58 -4.89
CA GLU A 87 26.25 -15.30 -4.85
C GLU A 87 27.06 -16.54 -4.45
N ARG A 88 26.60 -17.31 -3.45
CA ARG A 88 27.24 -18.57 -3.06
C ARG A 88 27.28 -19.57 -4.22
N LEU A 89 26.14 -19.77 -4.87
CA LEU A 89 26.02 -20.69 -6.01
C LEU A 89 26.88 -20.24 -7.19
N GLN A 90 26.96 -18.94 -7.45
CA GLN A 90 27.81 -18.40 -8.51
C GLN A 90 29.29 -18.70 -8.24
N ARG A 91 29.76 -18.56 -7.00
CA ARG A 91 31.14 -18.94 -6.62
C ARG A 91 31.41 -20.43 -6.79
N GLU A 92 30.42 -21.28 -6.50
CA GLU A 92 30.53 -22.73 -6.72
C GLU A 92 30.63 -23.07 -8.21
N ILE A 93 29.77 -22.45 -9.05
CA ILE A 93 29.83 -22.57 -10.50
C ILE A 93 31.22 -22.18 -11.03
N ASP A 94 31.76 -21.05 -10.57
CA ASP A 94 33.06 -20.57 -11.04
C ASP A 94 34.22 -21.47 -10.59
N ARG A 95 34.12 -22.05 -9.38
CA ARG A 95 35.05 -23.09 -8.92
C ARG A 95 35.02 -24.31 -9.84
N HIS A 96 33.83 -24.79 -10.22
CA HIS A 96 33.69 -25.93 -11.11
C HIS A 96 34.17 -25.63 -12.53
N LYS A 97 33.87 -24.44 -13.05
CA LYS A 97 34.44 -23.96 -14.32
C LYS A 97 35.97 -23.97 -14.29
N GLY A 98 36.58 -23.53 -13.18
CA GLY A 98 38.03 -23.58 -12.99
C GLY A 98 38.60 -25.00 -13.02
N LYS A 99 37.95 -25.96 -12.34
CA LYS A 99 38.34 -27.38 -12.38
C LYS A 99 38.28 -27.95 -13.80
N ILE A 100 37.21 -27.65 -14.55
CA ILE A 100 37.06 -28.10 -15.95
C ILE A 100 38.17 -27.52 -16.83
N ARG A 101 38.53 -26.24 -16.66
CA ARG A 101 39.63 -25.62 -17.43
C ARG A 101 40.98 -26.29 -17.17
N LYS A 102 41.27 -26.67 -15.93
CA LYS A 102 42.50 -27.41 -15.58
C LYS A 102 42.54 -28.76 -16.28
N LEU A 103 41.46 -29.54 -16.14
CA LEU A 103 41.36 -30.85 -16.79
C LEU A 103 41.48 -30.77 -18.33
N LYS A 104 41.01 -29.69 -18.95
CA LYS A 104 41.14 -29.48 -20.41
C LYS A 104 42.53 -29.06 -20.89
N HIS A 105 43.37 -28.54 -20.00
CA HIS A 105 44.72 -28.08 -20.35
C HIS A 105 45.79 -29.17 -20.10
N ASP A 106 45.45 -30.16 -19.28
CA ASP A 106 46.32 -31.30 -18.96
C ASP A 106 46.21 -32.45 -20.01
N ASP A 107 45.43 -32.25 -21.10
CA ASP A 107 45.35 -33.07 -22.32
C ASP A 107 46.06 -32.35 -23.50
#